data_AF-A0A351KE89-F1
#
_entry.id   AF-A0A351KE89-F1
#
_cell.length_a   1.000
_cell.length_b   1.000
_cell.length_c   1.000
_cell.angle_alpha   90.00
_cell.angle_beta   90.00
_cell.angle_gamma   90.00
#
_symmetry.space_group_name_H-M   'P 1'
#
loop_
_entity.id
_entity.type
_entity.pdbx_description
1 polymer ?
#
loop_
_entity_poly.entity_id
_entity_poly.type
_entity_poly.pdbx_seq_one_letter_code
_entity_poly.pdbx_strand_id
1 'polypeptide(L)'
;ILRNAKFDESSTKEELEKILDNILTCDLLIIDDLGTEPATSYSYSELFNIINSRLLKQKKTIISTNYTINDITNLYPERITS
;
A
#
# COMPACT_ATOMS: atom_id res chain seq x y z
N ILE A 1 -1.76 -13.42 -0.18
CA ILE A 1 -2.38 -13.20 1.16
C ILE A 1 -3.49 -12.14 1.09
N LEU A 2 -3.32 -11.02 0.37
CA LEU A 2 -4.38 -10.02 0.14
C LEU A 2 -5.59 -10.52 -0.69
N ARG A 3 -5.43 -11.58 -1.49
CA ARG A 3 -6.51 -12.17 -2.30
C ARG A 3 -7.56 -12.92 -1.47
N ASN A 4 -7.19 -13.40 -0.27
CA ASN A 4 -8.12 -14.08 0.64
C ASN A 4 -8.90 -13.10 1.52
N ALA A 5 -8.42 -11.87 1.72
CA ALA A 5 -9.16 -10.83 2.45
C ALA A 5 -10.28 -10.19 1.60
N LYS A 6 -10.24 -10.37 0.27
CA LYS A 6 -11.24 -9.84 -0.67
C LYS A 6 -12.39 -10.80 -1.00
N PHE A 7 -12.37 -12.03 -0.45
CA PHE A 7 -13.27 -13.13 -0.84
C PHE A 7 -14.11 -13.69 0.30
N ASP A 8 -14.39 -12.88 1.33
CA ASP A 8 -15.50 -13.14 2.23
C ASP A 8 -16.57 -12.08 1.95
N GLU A 9 -17.59 -12.44 1.17
CA GLU A 9 -18.75 -11.61 0.80
C GLU A 9 -19.63 -11.22 2.01
N SER A 10 -19.13 -11.42 3.23
CA SER A 10 -19.76 -11.13 4.51
C SER A 10 -18.97 -10.13 5.39
N SER A 11 -17.85 -9.58 4.91
CA SER A 11 -17.12 -8.54 5.68
C SER A 11 -17.93 -7.25 5.74
N THR A 12 -18.33 -6.86 6.95
CA THR A 12 -19.01 -5.59 7.18
C THR A 12 -18.06 -4.42 6.89
N LYS A 13 -18.59 -3.29 6.41
CA LYS A 13 -17.81 -2.07 6.16
C LYS A 13 -16.91 -1.68 7.34
N GLU A 14 -17.39 -1.93 8.55
CA GLU A 14 -16.66 -1.67 9.80
C GLU A 14 -15.40 -2.55 9.97
N GLU A 15 -15.43 -3.79 9.51
CA GLU A 15 -14.26 -4.69 9.56
C GLU A 15 -13.20 -4.26 8.56
N LEU A 16 -13.60 -3.82 7.37
CA LEU A 16 -12.68 -3.27 6.37
C LEU A 16 -12.01 -1.98 6.88
N GLU A 17 -12.77 -1.11 7.54
CA GLU A 17 -12.23 0.10 8.17
C GLU A 17 -11.22 -0.23 9.28
N LYS A 18 -11.51 -1.23 10.13
CA LYS A 18 -10.57 -1.71 11.16
C LYS A 18 -9.29 -2.29 10.56
N ILE A 19 -9.39 -3.06 9.49
CA ILE A 19 -8.21 -3.60 8.79
C ILE A 19 -7.37 -2.46 8.23
N LEU A 20 -8.00 -1.48 7.59
CA LEU A 20 -7.30 -0.31 7.04
C LEU A 20 -6.61 0.49 8.16
N ASP A 21 -7.29 0.72 9.27
CA ASP A 21 -6.72 1.42 10.42
C ASP A 21 -5.50 0.68 10.98
N ASN A 22 -5.58 -0.64 11.12
CA ASN A 22 -4.45 -1.47 11.54
C ASN A 22 -3.25 -1.33 10.59
N ILE A 23 -3.49 -1.33 9.27
CA ILE A 23 -2.44 -1.14 8.26
C ILE A 23 -1.81 0.25 8.35
N LEU A 24 -2.60 1.28 8.69
CA LEU A 24 -2.11 2.66 8.79
C LEU A 24 -1.44 2.98 10.12
N THR A 25 -1.78 2.28 11.21
CA THR A 25 -1.33 2.59 12.57
C THR A 25 -0.25 1.66 13.09
N CYS A 26 -0.07 0.47 12.50
CA CYS A 26 0.95 -0.49 12.93
C CYS A 26 2.37 0.11 12.89
N ASP A 27 3.22 -0.34 13.81
CA ASP A 27 4.59 0.21 13.95
C ASP A 27 5.52 -0.17 12.81
N LEU A 28 5.31 -1.34 12.22
CA LEU A 28 6.03 -1.84 11.05
C LEU A 28 5.05 -2.51 10.09
N LEU A 29 5.00 -1.99 8.85
CA LEU A 29 4.30 -2.63 7.74
C LEU A 29 5.32 -3.27 6.82
N ILE A 30 5.14 -4.55 6.50
CA ILE A 30 5.97 -5.27 5.53
C ILE A 30 5.09 -5.62 4.34
N ILE A 31 5.49 -5.15 3.16
CA ILE A 31 4.85 -5.44 1.89
C ILE A 31 5.80 -6.32 1.10
N ASP A 32 5.35 -7.50 0.69
CA ASP A 32 6.17 -8.46 -0.06
C ASP A 32 5.69 -8.61 -1.51
N ASP A 33 6.60 -8.99 -2.40
CA ASP A 33 6.36 -9.25 -3.83
C ASP A 33 5.60 -8.15 -4.59
N LEU A 34 5.86 -6.88 -4.25
CA LEU A 34 5.24 -5.75 -4.94
C LEU A 34 5.68 -5.74 -6.41
N GLY A 35 4.72 -5.86 -7.33
CA GLY A 35 4.96 -5.90 -8.78
C GLY A 35 4.75 -7.26 -9.46
N THR A 36 4.29 -8.26 -8.72
CA THR A 36 3.81 -9.54 -9.28
C THR A 36 2.34 -9.48 -9.73
N GLU A 37 1.60 -8.48 -9.25
CA GLU A 37 0.18 -8.26 -9.56
C GLU A 37 -0.03 -7.35 -10.77
N PRO A 38 -1.15 -7.48 -11.51
CA PRO A 38 -1.44 -6.63 -12.65
C PRO A 38 -1.42 -5.15 -12.25
N ALA A 39 -0.46 -4.45 -12.81
CA ALA A 39 -0.16 -3.03 -12.66
C ALA A 39 -1.33 -2.16 -13.15
N THR A 40 -2.35 -1.96 -12.33
CA THR A 40 -3.42 -0.98 -12.62
C THR A 40 -3.14 0.34 -11.94
N SER A 41 -3.49 1.46 -12.59
CA SER A 41 -3.34 2.80 -12.01
C SER A 41 -4.06 2.94 -10.66
N TYR A 42 -5.13 2.17 -10.44
CA TYR A 42 -5.85 2.11 -9.18
C TYR A 42 -5.02 1.47 -8.06
N SER A 43 -4.45 0.27 -8.29
CA SER A 43 -3.60 -0.41 -7.30
C SER A 43 -2.43 0.46 -6.86
N TYR A 44 -1.78 1.15 -7.80
CA TYR A 44 -0.69 2.05 -7.48
C TYR A 44 -1.12 3.27 -6.68
N SER A 45 -2.27 3.86 -7.00
CA SER A 45 -2.80 5.03 -6.28
C SER A 45 -3.14 4.68 -4.83
N GLU A 46 -3.76 3.53 -4.60
CA GLU A 46 -4.08 3.05 -3.24
C GLU A 46 -2.82 2.75 -2.43
N LEU A 47 -1.85 2.04 -3.04
CA LEU A 47 -0.57 1.77 -2.39
C LEU A 47 0.18 3.07 -2.04
N PHE A 48 0.20 4.02 -2.97
CA PHE A 48 0.78 5.34 -2.75
C PHE A 48 0.12 6.05 -1.55
N ASN A 49 -1.21 6.04 -1.49
CA ASN A 49 -1.95 6.65 -0.38
C ASN A 49 -1.58 6.03 0.97
N ILE A 50 -1.46 4.70 1.03
CA ILE A 50 -1.06 3.98 2.25
C ILE A 50 0.37 4.35 2.66
N ILE A 51 1.33 4.27 1.72
CA ILE A 51 2.74 4.57 2.00
C ILE A 51 2.89 6.03 2.44
N ASN A 52 2.26 6.96 1.72
CA ASN A 52 2.32 8.39 2.03
C ASN A 52 1.69 8.71 3.39
N SER A 53 0.52 8.15 3.69
CA SER A 53 -0.13 8.32 5.00
C SER A 53 0.74 7.81 6.15
N ARG A 54 1.40 6.66 5.95
CA ARG A 54 2.35 6.10 6.93
C ARG A 54 3.61 6.94 7.07
N LEU A 55 4.15 7.44 5.96
CA LEU A 55 5.32 8.34 5.94
C LEU A 55 5.03 9.63 6.73
N LEU A 56 3.89 10.27 6.49
CA LEU A 56 3.45 11.47 7.20
C LEU A 56 3.27 11.22 8.71
N LYS A 57 2.82 10.01 9.09
CA LYS A 57 2.70 9.57 10.48
C LYS A 57 4.00 9.00 11.06
N GLN A 58 5.12 9.08 10.33
CA GLN A 58 6.43 8.53 10.71
C GLN A 58 6.41 7.04 11.07
N LYS A 59 5.53 6.27 10.42
CA LYS A 59 5.41 4.83 10.61
C LYS A 59 6.34 4.08 9.64
N LYS A 60 6.99 3.04 10.14
CA LYS A 60 8.02 2.31 9.39
C LYS A 60 7.35 1.37 8.38
N THR A 61 7.87 1.34 7.16
CA THR A 61 7.39 0.47 6.09
C THR A 61 8.59 -0.16 5.39
N ILE A 62 8.57 -1.49 5.23
CA ILE A 62 9.55 -2.25 4.44
C ILE A 62 8.81 -2.80 3.23
N ILE A 63 9.40 -2.63 2.04
CA ILE A 63 8.80 -3.07 0.79
C ILE A 63 9.83 -3.95 0.06
N SER A 64 9.43 -5.18 -0.23
CA SER A 64 10.10 -6.08 -1.17
C SER A 64 9.37 -5.98 -2.51
N THR A 65 10.11 -5.71 -3.58
CA THR A 65 9.54 -5.39 -4.88
C THR A 65 10.43 -5.89 -6.02
N ASN A 66 9.79 -6.26 -7.13
CA ASN A 66 10.47 -6.54 -8.40
C ASN A 66 10.66 -5.28 -9.26
N TYR A 67 10.14 -4.13 -8.82
CA TYR A 67 10.33 -2.86 -9.50
C TYR A 67 11.71 -2.28 -9.22
N THR A 68 12.30 -1.65 -10.22
CA THR A 68 13.52 -0.87 -10.03
C THR A 68 13.21 0.47 -9.36
N ILE A 69 14.21 1.13 -8.81
CA ILE A 69 14.07 2.51 -8.29
C ILE A 69 13.48 3.44 -9.35
N ASN A 70 13.84 3.27 -10.63
CA ASN A 70 13.31 4.12 -11.71
C ASN A 70 11.82 3.90 -11.93
N ASP A 71 11.35 2.65 -11.86
CA ASP A 71 9.92 2.34 -11.98
C ASP A 71 9.13 2.99 -10.83
N ILE A 72 9.68 2.89 -9.61
CA ILE A 72 9.14 3.60 -8.44
C ILE A 72 9.16 5.11 -8.69
N THR A 73 10.26 5.68 -9.18
CA THR A 73 10.33 7.14 -9.40
C THR A 73 9.33 7.60 -10.46
N ASN A 74 9.08 6.80 -11.50
CA ASN A 74 8.06 7.07 -12.52
C ASN A 74 6.63 6.90 -11.99
N LEU A 75 6.42 5.99 -11.04
CA LEU A 75 5.16 5.81 -10.31
C LEU A 75 4.88 6.96 -9.32
N TYR A 76 5.91 7.71 -8.95
CA TYR A 76 5.86 8.87 -8.08
C TYR A 76 6.13 10.14 -8.89
N PRO A 77 5.19 10.59 -9.75
CA PRO A 77 5.37 11.86 -10.45
C PRO A 77 5.43 12.97 -9.40
N GLU A 78 6.63 13.54 -9.25
CA GLU A 78 7.01 14.77 -8.54
C GLU A 78 5.87 15.52 -7.83
N ARG A 79 5.46 15.03 -6.66
CA ARG A 79 4.75 15.84 -5.65
C ARG A 79 5.52 15.90 -4.33
N ILE A 80 6.85 15.82 -4.40
CA ILE A 80 7.77 16.07 -3.28
C ILE A 80 8.83 17.14 -3.65
N THR A 81 8.61 17.94 -4.71
CA THR A 81 9.44 19.11 -5.02
C THR A 81 8.62 20.39 -4.97
N SER A 82 8.42 20.93 -3.77
CA SER A 82 8.21 22.37 -3.53
C SER A 82 8.66 22.70 -2.11
#